data_AF-A0AA88HCE7-F1
#
_entry.id   AF-A0AA88HCE7-F1
#
_cell.length_a   1.000
_cell.length_b   1.000
_cell.length_c   1.000
_cell.angle_alpha   90.00
_cell.angle_beta   90.00
_cell.angle_gamma   90.00
#
_symmetry.space_group_name_H-M   'P 1'
#
loop_
_entity.id
_entity.type
_entity.pdbx_description
1 polymer ?
#
loop_
_entity_poly.entity_id
_entity_poly.type
_entity_poly.pdbx_seq_one_letter_code
_entity_poly.pdbx_strand_id
1 'polypeptide(L)' 'MQGGVAETEVTDGSNEEPDLCIYENKSGLAEDLKFLASMPELCDVTFLVGDTREPVCAVRAVLAARSRYI' A
#
# COMPACT_ATOMS: atom_id res chain seq x y z
N MET A 1 1.47 -9.25 -36.91
CA MET A 1 0.85 -9.45 -35.58
C MET A 1 1.99 -9.60 -34.58
N GLN A 2 2.34 -8.49 -33.91
CA GLN A 2 3.42 -8.44 -32.94
C GLN A 2 2.98 -9.17 -31.67
N GLY A 3 3.79 -10.15 -31.27
CA GLY A 3 3.78 -10.71 -29.93
C GLY A 3 4.47 -9.75 -28.95
N GLY A 4 4.14 -9.93 -27.68
CA GLY A 4 4.72 -9.21 -26.55
C GLY A 4 4.15 -9.75 -25.26
N VAL A 5 4.48 -11.00 -24.93
CA VAL A 5 4.44 -11.45 -23.53
C VAL A 5 5.65 -10.79 -22.86
N ALA A 6 5.40 -9.94 -21.87
CA ALA A 6 6.47 -9.41 -21.04
C ALA A 6 6.97 -10.56 -20.15
N GLU A 7 8.05 -11.20 -20.58
CA GLU A 7 8.84 -12.10 -19.74
C GLU A 7 9.61 -11.22 -18.74
N THR A 8 9.24 -11.31 -17.47
CA THR A 8 10.04 -10.70 -16.40
C THR A 8 11.21 -11.63 -16.10
N GLU A 9 12.40 -11.25 -16.56
CA GLU A 9 13.66 -11.91 -16.22
C GLU A 9 13.92 -11.74 -14.71
N VAL A 10 13.98 -12.86 -13.99
CA VAL A 10 14.41 -12.90 -12.59
C VAL A 10 15.94 -12.87 -12.59
N THR A 11 16.53 -11.72 -12.25
CA THR A 11 17.98 -11.60 -12.04
C THR A 11 18.26 -11.62 -10.54
N ASP A 12 18.78 -12.75 -10.07
CA ASP A 12 19.38 -12.89 -8.73
C ASP A 12 20.67 -12.08 -8.68
N GLY A 13 20.61 -10.96 -7.96
CA GLY A 13 21.73 -10.08 -7.68
C GLY A 13 21.41 -9.31 -6.41
N SER A 14 22.27 -9.45 -5.40
CA SER A 14 22.18 -8.79 -4.10
C SER A 14 22.25 -7.26 -4.22
N ASN A 15 21.15 -6.65 -4.63
CA ASN A 15 20.85 -5.23 -4.58
C ASN A 15 19.32 -5.16 -4.43
N GLU A 16 18.84 -5.01 -3.20
CA GLU A 16 17.41 -5.01 -2.87
C GLU A 16 16.73 -3.74 -3.41
N GLU A 17 16.66 -3.60 -4.74
CA GLU A 17 15.79 -2.61 -5.36
C GLU A 17 14.36 -3.05 -5.04
N PRO A 18 13.59 -2.25 -4.27
CA PRO A 18 12.24 -2.65 -3.90
C PRO A 18 11.42 -2.79 -5.17
N ASP A 19 10.55 -3.80 -5.24
CA ASP A 19 9.53 -3.91 -6.27
C ASP A 19 8.60 -2.70 -6.17
N LEU A 20 8.91 -1.65 -6.94
CA LEU A 20 8.17 -0.39 -6.93
C LEU A 20 7.04 -0.45 -7.96
N CYS A 21 5.80 -0.48 -7.49
CA CYS A 21 4.63 -0.20 -8.32
C CYS A 21 4.56 1.31 -8.59
N ILE A 22 4.78 1.72 -9.85
CA ILE A 22 4.63 3.12 -10.27
C ILE A 22 3.19 3.35 -10.74
N TYR A 23 2.48 4.24 -10.06
CA TYR A 23 1.11 4.65 -10.43
C TYR A 23 1.13 5.96 -11.21
N GLU A 24 0.52 5.98 -12.39
CA GLU A 24 0.40 7.20 -13.21
C GLU A 24 -0.55 8.22 -12.57
N ASN A 25 -1.72 7.78 -12.08
CA ASN A 25 -2.72 8.65 -11.46
C ASN A 25 -2.61 8.64 -9.92
N LYS A 26 -1.64 9.40 -9.40
CA LYS A 26 -1.41 9.53 -7.95
C LYS A 26 -2.58 10.15 -7.19
N SER A 27 -3.24 11.14 -7.78
CA SER A 27 -4.38 11.83 -7.16
C SER A 27 -5.61 10.93 -7.04
N GLY A 28 -5.93 10.17 -8.10
CA GLY A 28 -7.03 9.20 -8.07
C GLY A 28 -6.78 8.13 -7.01
N LEU A 29 -5.57 7.54 -7.00
CA LEU A 29 -5.20 6.56 -6.00
C LEU A 29 -5.29 7.11 -4.56
N ALA A 30 -4.88 8.36 -4.33
CA ALA A 30 -4.97 8.98 -3.00
C ALA A 30 -6.43 9.13 -2.52
N GLU A 31 -7.35 9.54 -3.41
CA GLU A 31 -8.77 9.63 -3.09
C GLU A 31 -9.40 8.24 -2.88
N ASP A 32 -9.02 7.25 -3.69
CA ASP A 32 -9.47 5.86 -3.52
C ASP A 32 -9.01 5.29 -2.16
N LEU A 33 -7.73 5.47 -1.82
CA LEU A 33 -7.20 5.03 -0.52
C LEU A 33 -7.88 5.75 0.65
N LYS A 34 -8.23 7.03 0.50
CA LYS A 34 -8.97 7.81 1.50
C LYS A 34 -10.41 7.29 1.66
N PHE A 35 -11.06 6.95 0.56
CA PHE A 35 -12.40 6.35 0.57
C PHE A 35 -12.39 5.00 1.27
N LEU A 36 -11.46 4.10 0.93
CA LEU A 36 -11.30 2.80 1.59
C LEU A 36 -11.03 2.95 3.09
N ALA A 37 -10.17 3.89 3.49
CA ALA A 37 -9.89 4.17 4.89
C ALA A 37 -11.11 4.72 5.68
N SER A 38 -12.11 5.28 4.98
CA SER A 38 -13.35 5.75 5.61
C SER A 38 -14.37 4.64 5.88
N MET A 39 -14.14 3.44 5.34
CA MET A 39 -15.04 2.30 5.50
C MET A 39 -14.68 1.49 6.76
N PRO A 40 -15.54 1.50 7.80
CA PRO A 40 -15.24 0.79 9.05
C PRO A 40 -15.20 -0.73 8.89
N GLU A 41 -15.89 -1.27 7.89
CA GLU A 41 -15.90 -2.71 7.56
C GLU A 41 -14.58 -3.24 7.03
N LEU A 42 -13.71 -2.36 6.53
CA LEU A 42 -12.41 -2.73 5.95
C LEU A 42 -11.25 -2.61 6.95
N CYS A 43 -11.51 -2.12 8.16
CA CYS A 43 -10.49 -1.96 9.19
C CYS A 43 -9.97 -3.32 9.68
N ASP A 44 -8.66 -3.54 9.55
CA ASP A 44 -7.98 -4.79 9.92
C ASP A 44 -6.81 -4.56 10.91
N VAL A 45 -6.54 -3.31 11.30
CA VAL A 45 -5.59 -2.95 12.36
C VAL A 45 -6.15 -1.84 13.26
N THR A 46 -5.80 -1.91 14.54
CA THR A 46 -6.16 -0.90 15.54
C THR A 46 -4.92 -0.45 16.29
N PHE A 47 -4.66 0.85 16.27
CA PHE A 47 -3.62 1.49 17.06
C PHE A 47 -4.22 2.00 18.36
N LEU A 48 -3.48 1.87 19.46
CA LEU A 48 -3.85 2.47 20.74
C LEU A 48 -2.97 3.69 20.94
N VAL A 49 -3.56 4.88 20.90
CA VAL A 49 -2.85 6.16 20.80
C VAL A 49 -2.99 6.95 22.11
N GLY A 50 -1.91 7.62 22.51
CA GLY A 50 -1.86 8.44 23.73
C GLY A 50 -1.85 7.64 25.03
N ASP A 51 -1.78 8.35 26.16
CA ASP A 51 -1.75 7.75 27.50
C ASP A 51 -3.05 7.00 27.83
N THR A 52 -4.17 7.47 27.27
CA THR A 52 -5.50 6.87 27.43
C THR A 52 -5.72 5.66 26.53
N ARG A 53 -4.76 5.32 25.66
CA ARG A 53 -4.84 4.17 24.74
C ARG A 53 -6.10 4.21 23.87
N GLU A 54 -6.41 5.38 23.31
CA GLU A 54 -7.57 5.57 22.44
C GLU A 54 -7.44 4.72 21.16
N PRO A 55 -8.46 3.92 20.81
CA PRO A 55 -8.40 3.06 19.63
C PRO A 55 -8.59 3.87 18.34
N VAL A 56 -7.64 3.73 17.43
CA VAL A 56 -7.67 4.31 16.08
C VAL A 56 -7.61 3.16 15.07
N CYS A 57 -8.70 2.96 14.34
CA CYS A 57 -8.79 1.92 13.32
C CYS A 57 -8.18 2.39 11.99
N ALA A 58 -7.56 1.47 11.27
CA ALA A 58 -7.02 1.72 9.94
C ALA A 58 -7.00 0.43 9.09
N VAL A 59 -6.59 0.58 7.84
CA VAL A 59 -6.42 -0.52 6.88
C VAL A 59 -4.94 -0.73 6.60
N ARG A 60 -4.39 -1.92 6.89
CA ARG A 60 -2.98 -2.26 6.73
C ARG A 60 -2.47 -2.03 5.32
N ALA A 61 -3.24 -2.44 4.31
CA ALA A 61 -2.89 -2.24 2.91
C ALA A 61 -2.72 -0.75 2.55
N VAL A 62 -3.59 0.12 3.09
CA VAL A 62 -3.49 1.58 2.89
C VAL A 62 -2.26 2.15 3.58
N LEU A 63 -1.91 1.64 4.75
CA LEU A 63 -0.70 2.07 5.47
C LEU A 63 0.58 1.63 4.77
N ALA A 64 0.65 0.38 4.32
CA ALA A 64 1.78 -0.15 3.56
C ALA A 64 2.02 0.62 2.26
N ALA A 65 0.95 1.06 1.59
CA ALA A 65 1.06 1.91 0.40
C ALA A 65 1.67 3.30 0.69
N ARG A 66 1.64 3.77 1.94
CA ARG A 66 2.04 5.14 2.35
C ARG A 66 3.28 5.17 3.24
N SER A 67 3.69 4.05 3.81
CA SER A 67 4.78 3.94 4.78
C SER A 67 5.63 2.70 4.50
N ARG A 68 6.95 2.85 4.58
CA ARG A 68 7.91 1.73 4.49
C ARG A 68 8.12 0.98 5.81
N TYR A 69 7.45 1.39 6.88
CA TYR A 69 7.69 0.92 8.25
C TYR A 69 6.46 0.26 8.90
N ILE A 70 5.37 0.10 8.17
CA ILE A 70 4.14 -0.57 8.63
C ILE A 70 4.03 -1.95 7.98
#